data_AF-A0A833ZM77-F1
#
_entry.id   AF-A0A833ZM77-F1
#
_cell.length_a   1.000
_cell.length_b   1.000
_cell.length_c   1.000
_cell.angle_alpha   90.00
_cell.angle_beta   90.00
_cell.angle_gamma   90.00
#
_symmetry.space_group_name_H-M   'P 1'
#
loop_
_entity.id
_entity.type
_entity.pdbx_description
1 polymer ?
#
loop_
_entity_poly.entity_id
_entity_poly.type
_entity_poly.pdbx_seq_one_letter_code
_entity_poly.pdbx_strand_id
1 'polypeptide(L)'
;MLLLSVLLLMSRAQGAYPECGKRPVFEAGPQYSRIIEGKEAKVGEFPWLVSIQAGNEHFCGGTIIDEWWIVTAAHCVHSGELQ
;
A
#
# COMPACT_ATOMS: atom_id res chain seq x y z
N MET A 1 -37.27 -0.13 -23.55
CA MET A 1 -35.91 0.02 -24.13
C MET A 1 -35.17 1.24 -23.56
N LEU A 2 -35.80 2.42 -23.45
CA LEU A 2 -35.22 3.62 -22.82
C LEU A 2 -34.74 3.40 -21.36
N LEU A 3 -35.49 2.66 -20.54
CA LEU A 3 -35.10 2.33 -19.15
C LEU A 3 -33.84 1.44 -19.08
N LEU A 4 -33.70 0.47 -20.00
CA LEU A 4 -32.52 -0.39 -20.10
C LEU A 4 -31.29 0.40 -20.56
N SER A 5 -31.45 1.34 -21.50
CA SER A 5 -30.37 2.25 -21.91
C SER A 5 -29.95 3.22 -20.81
N VAL A 6 -30.87 3.71 -19.96
CA VAL A 6 -30.54 4.58 -18.81
C VAL A 6 -29.81 3.81 -17.72
N LEU A 7 -30.20 2.56 -17.42
CA LEU A 7 -29.48 1.70 -16.47
C LEU A 7 -28.04 1.40 -16.94
N LEU A 8 -27.83 1.16 -18.24
CA LEU A 8 -26.50 0.94 -18.81
C LEU A 8 -25.60 2.20 -18.77
N LEU A 9 -26.19 3.40 -18.83
CA LEU A 9 -25.46 4.66 -18.66
C LEU A 9 -25.04 4.91 -17.20
N MET A 10 -25.82 4.44 -16.22
CA MET A 10 -25.47 4.51 -14.80
C MET A 10 -24.40 3.47 -14.38
N SER A 11 -24.15 2.43 -15.20
CA SER A 11 -23.16 1.39 -14.89
C SER A 11 -21.70 1.76 -15.24
N ARG A 12 -21.41 3.00 -15.67
CA ARG A 12 -20.04 3.39 -16.04
C ARG A 12 -19.49 4.54 -15.21
N ALA A 13 -19.29 4.25 -13.93
CA ALA A 13 -18.11 4.67 -13.18
C ALA A 13 -18.04 3.84 -11.90
N GLN A 14 -17.74 2.55 -12.02
CA GLN A 14 -17.07 1.90 -10.90
C GLN A 14 -15.71 2.61 -10.81
N GLY A 15 -15.63 3.67 -10.00
CA GLY A 15 -14.34 4.21 -9.60
C GLY A 15 -13.52 3.02 -9.15
N ALA A 16 -12.45 2.71 -9.89
CA ALA A 16 -11.59 1.59 -9.60
C ALA A 16 -10.80 1.96 -8.33
N TYR A 17 -11.44 1.89 -7.17
CA TYR A 17 -10.76 1.96 -5.89
C TYR A 17 -9.73 0.84 -5.90
N PRO A 18 -8.44 1.14 -5.65
CA PRO A 18 -7.41 0.12 -5.61
C PRO A 18 -7.79 -0.94 -4.57
N GLU A 19 -7.89 -2.21 -5.00
CA GLU A 19 -8.12 -3.30 -4.06
C GLU A 19 -6.90 -3.45 -3.13
N CYS A 20 -7.14 -3.54 -1.82
CA CYS A 20 -6.06 -3.63 -0.83
C CYS A 20 -5.39 -5.02 -0.80
N GLY A 21 -4.17 -5.09 -0.26
CA GLY A 21 -3.47 -6.35 -0.01
C GLY A 21 -2.98 -7.13 -1.24
N LYS A 22 -3.26 -6.66 -2.46
CA LYS A 22 -2.77 -7.30 -3.69
C LYS A 22 -1.31 -6.95 -3.98
N ARG A 23 -0.51 -7.97 -4.31
CA ARG A 23 0.89 -7.83 -4.74
C ARG A 23 1.01 -8.22 -6.22
N PRO A 24 0.64 -7.34 -7.15
CA PRO A 24 0.60 -7.68 -8.58
C PRO A 24 1.97 -8.02 -9.17
N VAL A 25 3.06 -7.51 -8.57
CA VAL A 25 4.45 -7.76 -8.97
C VAL A 25 5.04 -8.99 -8.26
N PHE A 26 4.28 -9.64 -7.36
CA PHE A 26 4.73 -10.83 -6.66
C PHE A 26 4.53 -12.07 -7.54
N GLU A 27 5.62 -12.55 -8.11
CA GLU A 27 5.67 -13.86 -8.73
C GLU A 27 5.76 -14.91 -7.61
N ALA A 28 4.69 -15.69 -7.43
CA ALA A 28 4.65 -16.80 -6.47
C ALA A 28 5.56 -17.95 -6.94
N GLY A 29 6.87 -17.75 -6.86
CA GLY A 29 7.90 -18.78 -7.01
C GLY A 29 8.11 -19.57 -5.71
N PRO A 30 8.97 -20.61 -5.72
CA PRO A 30 9.23 -21.44 -4.55
C PRO A 30 9.63 -20.57 -3.34
N GLN A 31 8.84 -20.68 -2.28
CA GLN A 31 8.92 -19.79 -1.13
C GLN A 31 10.12 -20.13 -0.26
N TYR A 32 11.11 -19.24 -0.26
CA TYR A 32 12.09 -19.14 0.82
C TYR A 32 12.18 -17.68 1.25
N SER A 33 11.35 -17.28 2.22
CA SER A 33 11.60 -16.05 2.98
C SER A 33 11.59 -16.41 4.47
N ARG A 34 12.77 -16.33 5.09
CA ARG A 34 12.97 -16.44 6.53
C ARG A 34 14.14 -15.55 6.90
N ILE A 35 13.98 -14.24 6.65
CA ILE A 35 14.97 -13.15 6.84
C ILE A 35 16.02 -13.51 7.91
N ILE A 36 17.19 -13.96 7.49
CA ILE A 36 18.47 -13.24 7.60
C ILE A 36 19.20 -13.48 6.25
N GLU A 37 19.75 -12.41 5.66
CA GLU A 37 20.06 -12.24 4.22
C GLU A 37 18.83 -12.37 3.29
N GLY A 38 17.80 -11.58 3.58
CA GLY A 38 16.64 -11.45 2.70
C GLY A 38 17.00 -11.05 1.27
N LYS A 39 16.00 -11.01 0.39
CA LYS A 39 16.16 -10.58 -1.00
C LYS A 39 15.64 -9.15 -1.16
N GLU A 40 16.37 -8.34 -1.91
CA GLU A 40 15.90 -7.02 -2.33
C GLU A 40 14.57 -7.14 -3.08
N ALA A 41 13.61 -6.30 -2.70
CA ALA A 41 12.28 -6.28 -3.29
C ALA A 41 12.33 -5.67 -4.70
N LYS A 42 11.52 -6.21 -5.62
CA LYS A 42 11.29 -5.55 -6.92
C LYS A 42 10.53 -4.24 -6.70
N VAL A 43 10.71 -3.28 -7.62
CA VAL A 43 9.91 -2.05 -7.65
C VAL A 43 8.41 -2.40 -7.70
N GLY A 44 7.64 -1.88 -6.73
CA GLY A 44 6.20 -2.15 -6.62
C GLY A 44 5.83 -3.53 -6.03
N GLU A 45 6.78 -4.30 -5.50
CA GLU A 45 6.49 -5.60 -4.88
C GLU A 45 5.71 -5.49 -3.55
N PHE A 46 5.86 -4.36 -2.87
CA PHE A 46 5.10 -3.99 -1.67
C PHE A 46 4.49 -2.58 -1.87
N PRO A 47 3.39 -2.46 -2.65
CA PRO A 47 2.84 -1.16 -3.04
C PRO A 47 2.43 -0.25 -1.89
N TRP A 48 2.12 -0.85 -0.74
CA TRP A 48 1.69 -0.13 0.46
C TRP A 48 2.85 0.34 1.35
N LEU A 49 4.10 -0.09 1.09
CA LEU A 49 5.24 0.30 1.92
C LEU A 49 5.64 1.75 1.61
N VAL A 50 5.77 2.58 2.66
CA VAL A 50 6.17 3.99 2.52
C VAL A 50 7.40 4.32 3.35
N SER A 51 8.16 5.29 2.85
CA SER A 51 9.25 5.95 3.57
C SER A 51 8.72 7.23 4.22
N ILE A 52 8.73 7.27 5.55
CA ILE A 52 8.42 8.48 6.32
C ILE A 52 9.72 9.26 6.49
N GLN A 53 9.69 10.54 6.08
CA GLN A 53 10.88 11.37 5.99
C GLN A 53 10.76 12.67 6.79
N ALA A 54 11.89 13.12 7.33
CA ALA A 54 12.06 14.43 7.94
C ALA A 54 13.30 15.07 7.31
N GLY A 55 13.18 16.30 6.78
CA GLY A 55 14.30 16.96 6.10
C GLY A 55 14.84 16.21 4.87
N ASN A 56 13.98 15.46 4.16
CA ASN A 56 14.33 14.55 3.06
C ASN A 56 15.17 13.32 3.45
N GLU A 57 15.28 13.02 4.74
CA GLU A 57 15.92 11.80 5.23
C GLU A 57 14.88 10.81 5.75
N HIS A 58 15.02 9.54 5.36
CA HIS A 58 14.21 8.44 5.87
C HIS A 58 14.50 8.19 7.36
N PHE A 59 13.46 8.10 8.18
CA PHE A 59 13.61 7.75 9.60
C PHE A 59 12.66 6.65 10.09
N CYS A 60 11.53 6.43 9.40
CA CYS A 60 10.56 5.39 9.76
C CYS A 60 9.86 4.81 8.52
N GLY A 61 9.32 3.61 8.69
CA GLY A 61 8.40 2.99 7.72
C GLY A 61 6.94 3.28 8.04
N GLY A 62 6.07 3.02 7.06
CA GLY A 62 4.62 3.01 7.24
C GLY A 62 3.93 2.10 6.24
N THR A 63 2.61 1.95 6.37
CA THR A 63 1.77 1.17 5.46
C THR A 63 0.55 1.99 5.04
N ILE A 64 0.33 2.14 3.73
CA ILE A 64 -0.90 2.73 3.18
C ILE A 64 -2.06 1.78 3.50
N ILE A 65 -3.08 2.29 4.18
CA ILE A 65 -4.31 1.54 4.51
C ILE A 65 -5.54 2.08 3.77
N ASP A 66 -5.48 3.34 3.29
CA ASP A 66 -6.53 3.99 2.52
C ASP A 66 -5.93 5.18 1.73
N GLU A 67 -6.74 5.84 0.90
CA GLU A 67 -6.36 6.99 0.06
C GLU A 67 -5.67 8.11 0.83
N TRP A 68 -6.07 8.33 2.08
CA TRP A 68 -5.59 9.43 2.93
C TRP A 68 -4.88 8.96 4.21
N TRP A 69 -4.74 7.66 4.40
CA TRP A 69 -4.33 7.09 5.68
C TRP A 69 -3.12 6.17 5.56
N ILE A 70 -2.10 6.48 6.36
CA ILE A 70 -0.91 5.66 6.57
C ILE A 70 -0.88 5.25 8.04
N VAL A 71 -0.70 3.96 8.29
CA VAL A 71 -0.41 3.44 9.64
C VAL A 71 1.11 3.33 9.85
N THR A 72 1.59 3.69 11.02
CA THR A 72 3.00 3.60 11.44
C THR A 72 3.09 3.32 12.95
N ALA A 73 4.31 3.17 13.47
CA ALA A 73 4.53 3.01 14.90
C ALA A 73 4.35 4.34 15.65
N ALA A 74 3.80 4.28 16.87
CA ALA A 74 3.54 5.47 17.68
C ALA A 74 4.83 6.28 17.96
N HIS A 75 5.96 5.61 18.22
CA HIS A 75 7.25 6.27 18.48
C HIS A 75 7.79 7.05 17.25
N CYS A 76 7.30 6.77 16.04
CA CYS A 76 7.68 7.54 14.84
C CYS A 76 7.00 8.92 14.80
N VAL A 77 5.91 9.13 15.56
CA VAL A 77 5.10 10.36 15.52
C VAL A 77 4.89 11.01 16.89
N HIS A 78 5.22 10.31 17.97
CA HIS A 78 5.16 10.81 19.34
C HIS A 78 6.54 10.69 19.99
N SER A 79 7.19 11.82 20.22
CA SER A 79 8.52 11.92 20.84
C SER A 79 8.54 11.65 22.35
N GLY A 80 7.45 11.10 22.90
CA GLY A 80 7.27 10.90 24.35
C GLY A 80 7.67 9.52 24.87
N GLU A 81 7.94 8.53 24.02
CA GLU A 81 8.29 7.18 24.47
C GLU A 81 9.54 6.68 23.74
N LEU A 82 10.69 6.97 24.38
CA LEU A 82 12.00 6.33 24.29
C LEU A 82 12.79 6.46 22.96
N GLN A 83 13.67 7.48 22.95
CA GLN A 83 15.07 7.27 22.53
C GLN A 83 15.76 6.30 23.49
#